data_AF-A0A1F9K1B6-F1
#
_entry.id   AF-A0A1F9K1B6-F1
#
_cell.length_a   1.000
_cell.length_b   1.000
_cell.length_c   1.000
_cell.angle_alpha   90.00
_cell.angle_beta   90.00
_cell.angle_gamma   90.00
#
_symmetry.space_group_name_H-M   'P 1'
#
loop_
_entity.id
_entity.type
_entity.pdbx_description
1 polymer ?
#
loop_
_entity_poly.entity_id
_entity_poly.type
_entity_poly.pdbx_seq_one_letter_code
_entity_poly.pdbx_strand_id
1 'polypeptide(L)'
;MSKEEVIKYLLGKVKELENKLKDLDSQISKLTKEREMVARAFDSYRYTLENESQEGAPLTPETKIAPHKFADLPVHRAAEIVLKDTARGMTTREIAEEISKRGKRMHGPNVTTIIYSSLKRFPDLFKKEGHVWTLIIREEETKAA
;
A
#
# COMPACT_ATOMS: atom_id res chain seq x y z
N MET A 1 -57.32 -0.32 0.63
CA MET A 1 -56.43 -0.19 -0.54
C MET A 1 -56.68 -1.36 -1.47
N SER A 2 -56.84 -1.09 -2.76
CA SER A 2 -56.92 -2.14 -3.78
C SER A 2 -55.55 -2.79 -3.99
N LYS A 3 -55.53 -3.97 -4.62
CA LYS A 3 -54.28 -4.65 -4.96
C LYS A 3 -53.41 -3.78 -5.88
N GLU A 4 -54.00 -3.07 -6.85
CA GLU A 4 -53.27 -2.09 -7.68
C GLU A 4 -52.63 -0.97 -6.87
N GLU A 5 -53.31 -0.43 -5.86
CA GLU A 5 -52.77 0.64 -5.02
C GLU A 5 -51.56 0.17 -4.20
N VAL A 6 -51.62 -1.06 -3.68
CA VAL A 6 -50.50 -1.68 -2.96
C VAL A 6 -49.31 -1.91 -3.90
N ILE A 7 -49.56 -2.41 -5.11
CA ILE A 7 -48.50 -2.64 -6.11
C ILE A 7 -47.81 -1.31 -6.48
N LYS A 8 -48.59 -0.25 -6.72
CA LYS A 8 -48.05 1.07 -7.06
C LYS A 8 -47.23 1.67 -5.92
N TYR A 9 -47.69 1.51 -4.68
CA TYR A 9 -46.95 1.94 -3.49
C TYR A 9 -45.61 1.19 -3.34
N LEU A 10 -45.63 -0.13 -3.46
CA LEU A 10 -44.43 -0.96 -3.35
C LEU A 10 -43.42 -0.65 -4.46
N LEU A 11 -43.86 -0.46 -5.70
CA LEU A 11 -42.98 -0.02 -6.80
C LEU A 11 -42.33 1.33 -6.52
N GLY A 12 -43.07 2.28 -5.95
CA GLY A 12 -42.52 3.56 -5.51
C GLY A 12 -41.44 3.39 -4.44
N LYS A 13 -41.68 2.51 -3.46
CA LYS A 13 -40.71 2.20 -2.40
C LYS A 13 -39.46 1.50 -2.92
N VAL A 14 -39.59 0.56 -3.85
CA VAL A 14 -38.45 -0.10 -4.50
C VAL A 14 -37.59 0.94 -5.22
N LYS A 15 -38.19 1.84 -6.00
CA LYS A 15 -37.46 2.89 -6.72
C LYS A 15 -36.75 3.86 -5.76
N GLU A 16 -37.37 4.20 -4.63
CA GLU A 16 -36.75 5.02 -3.59
C GLU A 16 -35.52 4.33 -2.99
N LEU A 17 -35.62 3.04 -2.70
CA LEU A 17 -34.52 2.24 -2.15
C LEU A 17 -33.38 2.08 -3.17
N GLU A 18 -33.67 1.82 -4.44
CA GLU A 18 -32.67 1.72 -5.51
C GLU A 18 -31.85 3.01 -5.64
N ASN A 19 -32.50 4.18 -5.55
CA ASN A 19 -31.82 5.46 -5.59
C ASN A 19 -30.91 5.65 -4.36
N LYS A 20 -31.39 5.33 -3.15
CA LYS A 20 -30.57 5.39 -1.93
C LYS A 20 -29.35 4.49 -2.01
N LEU A 21 -29.50 3.30 -2.61
CA LEU A 21 -28.41 2.34 -2.74
C LEU A 21 -27.32 2.86 -3.70
N LYS A 22 -27.72 3.47 -4.82
CA LYS A 22 -26.79 4.15 -5.74
C LYS A 22 -26.03 5.31 -5.07
N ASP A 23 -26.71 6.11 -4.27
CA ASP A 23 -26.08 7.22 -3.56
C ASP A 23 -25.07 6.73 -2.51
N LEU A 24 -25.41 5.67 -1.78
CA LEU A 24 -24.49 5.05 -0.82
C LEU A 24 -23.27 4.44 -1.52
N ASP A 25 -23.44 3.77 -2.65
CA ASP A 25 -22.31 3.24 -3.44
C ASP A 25 -21.36 4.35 -3.90
N SER A 26 -21.92 5.49 -4.34
CA SER A 26 -21.14 6.67 -4.72
C SER A 26 -20.34 7.23 -3.53
N GLN A 27 -20.96 7.32 -2.35
CA GLN A 27 -20.29 7.76 -1.13
C GLN A 27 -19.16 6.82 -0.71
N ILE A 28 -19.40 5.50 -0.74
CA ILE A 28 -18.37 4.49 -0.44
C ILE A 28 -17.19 4.62 -1.40
N SER A 29 -17.45 4.82 -2.70
CA SER A 29 -16.40 5.02 -3.69
C SER A 29 -15.55 6.26 -3.38
N LYS A 30 -16.20 7.38 -3.01
CA LYS A 30 -15.51 8.62 -2.64
C LYS A 30 -14.65 8.44 -1.39
N LEU A 31 -15.22 7.89 -0.31
CA LEU A 31 -14.51 7.64 0.95
C LEU A 31 -13.34 6.67 0.77
N THR A 32 -13.47 5.69 -0.12
CA THR A 32 -12.37 4.77 -0.44
C THR A 32 -11.20 5.50 -1.07
N LYS A 33 -11.47 6.42 -2.01
CA LYS A 33 -10.42 7.27 -2.63
C LYS A 33 -9.78 8.21 -1.62
N GLU A 34 -10.57 8.83 -0.75
CA GLU A 34 -10.06 9.71 0.30
C GLU A 34 -9.15 8.94 1.27
N ARG A 35 -9.57 7.75 1.71
CA ARG A 35 -8.75 6.87 2.55
C ARG A 35 -7.43 6.51 1.88
N GLU A 36 -7.43 6.24 0.56
CA GLU A 36 -6.20 5.96 -0.17
C GLU A 36 -5.26 7.16 -0.24
N MET A 37 -5.79 8.38 -0.45
CA MET A 37 -4.97 9.60 -0.43
C MET A 37 -4.36 9.85 0.95
N VAL A 38 -5.14 9.67 2.01
CA VAL A 38 -4.64 9.82 3.39
C VAL A 38 -3.57 8.78 3.70
N ALA A 39 -3.74 7.53 3.26
CA ALA A 39 -2.72 6.50 3.43
C ALA A 39 -1.41 6.89 2.74
N ARG A 40 -1.47 7.41 1.50
CA ARG A 40 -0.27 7.91 0.78
C ARG A 40 0.37 9.08 1.50
N ALA A 41 -0.41 10.04 1.98
CA ALA A 41 0.09 11.20 2.70
C ALA A 41 0.76 10.79 4.02
N PHE A 42 0.18 9.83 4.74
CA PHE A 42 0.76 9.29 5.97
C PHE A 42 2.07 8.56 5.71
N ASP A 43 2.12 7.72 4.67
CA ASP A 43 3.35 7.04 4.25
C ASP A 43 4.44 8.06 3.84
N SER A 44 4.06 9.13 3.13
CA SER A 44 4.98 10.22 2.76
C SER A 44 5.47 11.04 3.95
N TYR A 45 4.62 11.32 4.94
CA TYR A 45 5.01 12.08 6.13
C TYR A 45 5.91 11.26 7.06
N ARG A 46 5.70 9.95 7.12
CA ARG A 46 6.63 9.05 7.80
C ARG A 46 8.00 9.04 7.13
N TYR A 47 8.05 9.08 5.79
CA TYR A 47 9.31 9.17 5.04
C TYR A 47 10.08 10.47 5.35
N THR A 48 9.40 11.63 5.41
CA THR A 48 10.08 12.89 5.74
C THR A 48 10.64 12.87 7.17
N LEU A 49 9.87 12.36 8.15
CA LEU A 49 10.37 12.22 9.53
C LEU A 49 11.58 11.29 9.65
N GLU A 50 11.59 10.18 8.91
CA GLU A 50 12.70 9.22 8.94
C GLU A 50 13.99 9.81 8.30
N ASN A 51 13.87 10.70 7.31
CA ASN A 51 15.03 11.35 6.66
C ASN A 51 15.47 12.66 7.33
N GLU A 52 14.55 13.48 7.82
CA GLU A 52 14.88 14.69 8.61
C GLU A 52 15.58 14.31 9.93
N SER A 53 15.27 13.14 10.49
CA SER A 53 16.00 12.59 11.64
C SER A 53 17.46 12.22 11.32
N GLN A 54 17.84 12.11 10.04
CA GLN A 54 19.21 11.82 9.59
C GLN A 54 19.99 13.10 9.19
N GLU A 55 19.33 14.16 8.74
CA GLU A 55 20.01 15.41 8.32
C GLU A 55 20.36 16.37 9.47
N GLY A 56 19.83 16.16 10.69
CA GLY A 56 20.01 17.09 11.82
C GLY A 56 20.83 16.59 13.02
N ALA A 57 21.30 15.34 13.03
CA ALA A 57 21.95 14.77 14.21
C ALA A 57 23.49 14.79 14.09
N PRO A 58 24.23 15.40 15.03
CA PRO A 58 25.67 15.20 15.10
C PRO A 58 25.94 13.71 15.31
N LEU A 59 26.86 13.15 14.52
CA LEU A 59 27.36 11.79 14.62
C LEU A 59 27.94 11.55 16.02
N THR A 60 27.10 11.15 16.97
CA THR A 60 27.54 10.50 18.20
C THR A 60 27.49 8.98 17.97
N PRO A 61 28.53 8.21 18.33
CA PRO A 61 28.62 6.78 18.02
C PRO A 61 27.60 5.88 18.74
N GLU A 62 26.67 6.45 19.51
CA GLU A 62 25.86 5.70 20.47
C GLU A 62 24.35 5.85 20.31
N THR A 63 23.85 6.44 19.21
CA THR A 63 22.42 6.30 18.90
C THR A 63 22.21 5.01 18.12
N LYS A 64 22.26 3.89 18.83
CA LYS A 64 21.69 2.62 18.35
C LYS A 64 20.18 2.83 18.18
N ILE A 65 19.77 3.33 17.02
CA ILE A 65 18.39 3.21 16.56
C ILE A 65 18.13 1.70 16.59
N ALA A 66 17.29 1.25 17.53
CA ALA A 66 16.93 -0.15 17.61
C ALA A 66 16.41 -0.56 16.23
N PRO A 67 16.99 -1.57 15.57
CA PRO A 67 16.57 -1.94 14.22
C PRO A 67 15.08 -2.27 14.27
N HIS A 68 14.25 -1.49 13.58
CA HIS A 68 12.84 -1.82 13.43
C HIS A 68 12.77 -3.26 12.91
N LYS A 69 12.11 -4.14 13.67
CA LYS A 69 11.99 -5.54 13.30
C LYS A 69 11.30 -5.59 11.96
N PHE A 70 11.86 -6.35 11.02
CA PHE A 70 11.32 -6.49 9.66
C PHE A 70 9.83 -6.90 9.65
N ALA A 71 9.35 -7.53 10.73
CA ALA A 71 7.94 -7.83 10.99
C ALA A 71 7.01 -6.60 10.93
N ASP A 72 7.48 -5.45 11.42
CA ASP A 72 6.69 -4.23 11.63
C ASP A 72 6.68 -3.32 10.39
N LEU A 73 7.54 -3.59 9.40
CA LEU A 73 7.65 -2.78 8.19
C LEU A 73 6.41 -2.90 7.31
N PRO A 74 5.92 -1.85 6.65
CA PRO A 74 4.91 -2.00 5.63
C PRO A 74 5.42 -2.86 4.45
N VAL A 75 4.51 -3.52 3.76
CA VAL A 75 4.84 -4.54 2.73
C VAL A 75 5.71 -3.96 1.61
N HIS A 76 5.44 -2.73 1.16
CA HIS A 76 6.24 -2.08 0.12
C HIS A 76 7.67 -1.83 0.60
N ARG A 77 7.89 -1.40 1.86
CA ARG A 77 9.23 -1.18 2.40
C ARG A 77 10.01 -2.48 2.59
N ALA A 78 9.32 -3.53 3.06
CA ALA A 78 9.90 -4.86 3.12
C ALA A 78 10.35 -5.34 1.74
N ALA A 79 9.55 -5.07 0.69
CA ALA A 79 9.90 -5.40 -0.69
C ALA A 79 11.04 -4.53 -1.25
N GLU A 80 11.07 -3.24 -0.90
CA GLU A 80 12.14 -2.32 -1.27
C GLU A 80 13.49 -2.80 -0.72
N ILE A 81 13.55 -3.13 0.57
CA ILE A 81 14.77 -3.66 1.20
C ILE A 81 15.19 -4.96 0.51
N VAL A 82 14.24 -5.86 0.24
CA VAL A 82 14.53 -7.12 -0.48
C VAL A 82 15.14 -6.85 -1.86
N LEU A 83 14.54 -5.94 -2.64
CA LEU A 83 15.01 -5.62 -3.98
C LEU A 83 16.34 -4.84 -3.96
N LYS A 84 16.57 -3.99 -2.95
CA LYS A 84 17.82 -3.24 -2.75
C LYS A 84 18.96 -4.19 -2.38
N ASP A 85 18.75 -5.06 -1.40
CA ASP A 85 19.77 -6.00 -0.92
C ASP A 85 20.15 -7.04 -1.97
N THR A 86 19.21 -7.42 -2.83
CA THR A 86 19.44 -8.46 -3.84
C THR A 86 19.92 -7.88 -5.17
N ALA A 87 19.90 -6.55 -5.31
CA ALA A 87 20.35 -5.80 -6.48
C ALA A 87 19.84 -6.35 -7.82
N ARG A 88 18.67 -7.00 -7.81
CA ARG A 88 18.07 -7.62 -9.00
C ARG A 88 16.56 -7.53 -8.99
N GLY A 89 15.98 -7.60 -10.18
CA GLY A 89 14.55 -7.75 -10.32
C GLY A 89 14.06 -9.09 -9.77
N MET A 90 12.91 -9.08 -9.11
CA MET A 90 12.29 -10.29 -8.56
C MET A 90 10.81 -10.39 -8.93
N THR A 91 10.33 -11.61 -9.10
CA THR A 91 8.90 -11.86 -9.24
C THR A 91 8.17 -11.57 -7.93
N THR A 92 6.85 -11.34 -8.02
CA THR A 92 6.00 -11.12 -6.84
C THR A 92 6.08 -12.28 -5.83
N ARG A 93 6.30 -13.51 -6.32
CA ARG A 93 6.44 -14.70 -5.49
C ARG A 93 7.78 -14.70 -4.75
N GLU A 94 8.88 -14.42 -5.44
CA GLU A 94 10.22 -14.34 -4.81
C GLU A 94 10.26 -13.24 -3.74
N ILE A 95 9.67 -12.08 -4.03
CA ILE A 95 9.54 -10.99 -3.05
C ILE A 95 8.75 -11.44 -1.83
N ALA A 96 7.62 -12.13 -2.03
CA ALA A 96 6.81 -12.64 -0.92
C ALA A 96 7.57 -13.63 -0.04
N GLU A 97 8.31 -14.56 -0.65
CA GLU A 97 9.12 -15.56 0.04
C GLU A 97 10.24 -14.90 0.85
N GLU A 98 10.95 -13.93 0.26
CA GLU A 98 12.06 -13.25 0.91
C GLU A 98 11.60 -12.36 2.07
N ILE A 99 10.47 -11.67 1.91
CA ILE A 99 9.81 -10.92 2.99
C ILE A 99 9.40 -11.85 4.13
N SER A 100 8.90 -13.04 3.82
CA SER A 100 8.46 -14.01 4.82
C SER A 100 9.65 -14.61 5.57
N LYS A 101 10.75 -14.94 4.87
CA LYS A 101 12.01 -15.42 5.48
C LYS A 101 12.59 -14.41 6.47
N ARG A 102 12.48 -13.13 6.16
CA ARG A 102 12.95 -12.03 7.02
C ARG A 102 12.02 -11.75 8.20
N GLY A 103 10.97 -12.55 8.39
CA GLY A 103 10.15 -12.56 9.61
C GLY A 103 8.85 -11.75 9.51
N LYS A 104 8.48 -11.24 8.33
CA LYS A 104 7.21 -10.54 8.16
C LYS A 104 6.07 -11.53 7.85
N ARG A 105 5.13 -11.63 8.78
CA ARG A 105 3.88 -12.38 8.58
C ARG A 105 2.87 -11.53 7.82
N MET A 106 2.42 -12.02 6.68
CA MET A 106 1.38 -11.39 5.86
C MET A 106 0.08 -12.19 6.02
N HIS A 107 -0.98 -11.55 6.49
CA HIS A 107 -2.27 -12.19 6.75
C HIS A 107 -3.26 -11.85 5.62
N GLY A 108 -3.83 -12.86 4.97
CA GLY A 108 -4.85 -12.69 3.94
C GLY A 108 -4.94 -13.88 2.98
N PRO A 109 -5.90 -13.85 2.02
CA PRO A 109 -6.23 -15.01 1.18
C PRO A 109 -5.11 -15.39 0.20
N ASN A 110 -4.27 -14.42 -0.21
CA ASN A 110 -3.11 -14.70 -1.06
C ASN A 110 -2.00 -13.65 -0.85
N VAL A 111 -0.87 -14.09 -0.30
CA VAL A 111 0.31 -13.25 -0.03
C VAL A 111 0.84 -12.56 -1.28
N THR A 112 0.86 -13.27 -2.42
CA THR A 112 1.31 -12.67 -3.70
C THR A 112 0.41 -11.54 -4.16
N THR A 113 -0.91 -11.62 -3.89
CA THR A 113 -1.85 -10.54 -4.22
C THR A 113 -1.61 -9.31 -3.33
N ILE A 114 -1.25 -9.52 -2.07
CA ILE A 114 -0.87 -8.46 -1.13
C ILE A 114 0.38 -7.74 -1.63
N ILE A 115 1.44 -8.48 -1.98
CA ILE A 115 2.67 -7.89 -2.55
C ILE A 115 2.34 -7.12 -3.82
N TYR A 116 1.68 -7.77 -4.80
CA TYR A 116 1.36 -7.15 -6.08
C TYR A 116 0.58 -5.83 -5.90
N SER A 117 -0.45 -5.85 -5.06
CA SER A 117 -1.28 -4.67 -4.79
C SER A 117 -0.49 -3.58 -4.05
N SER A 118 0.43 -3.98 -3.17
CA SER A 118 1.30 -3.05 -2.47
C SER A 118 2.27 -2.37 -3.42
N LEU A 119 3.01 -3.12 -4.25
CA LEU A 119 4.01 -2.55 -5.16
C LEU A 119 3.38 -1.67 -6.24
N LYS A 120 2.22 -2.09 -6.78
CA LYS A 120 1.48 -1.30 -7.79
C LYS A 120 1.05 0.09 -7.28
N ARG A 121 0.94 0.28 -5.96
CA ARG A 121 0.57 1.57 -5.36
C ARG A 121 1.72 2.58 -5.33
N PHE A 122 2.96 2.14 -5.55
CA PHE A 122 4.17 2.99 -5.54
C PHE A 122 4.90 2.88 -6.88
N PRO A 123 4.31 3.38 -7.99
CA PRO A 123 4.90 3.31 -9.33
C PRO A 123 6.17 4.16 -9.48
N ASP A 124 6.43 5.06 -8.53
CA ASP A 124 7.62 5.89 -8.40
C ASP A 124 8.80 5.19 -7.71
N LEU A 125 8.53 4.08 -7.00
CA LEU A 125 9.53 3.25 -6.32
C LEU A 125 9.75 1.92 -7.05
N PHE A 126 8.70 1.34 -7.62
CA PHE A 126 8.76 0.02 -8.26
C PHE A 126 8.34 0.08 -9.72
N LYS A 127 9.18 -0.48 -10.57
CA LYS A 127 8.88 -0.73 -11.98
C LYS A 127 8.51 -2.20 -12.16
N LYS A 128 7.50 -2.47 -12.99
CA LYS A 128 7.12 -3.84 -13.36
C LYS A 128 7.45 -4.08 -14.83
N GLU A 129 8.28 -5.07 -15.11
CA GLU A 129 8.64 -5.54 -16.44
C GLU A 129 8.22 -7.00 -16.60
N GLY A 130 7.12 -7.23 -17.33
CA GLY A 130 6.49 -8.54 -17.42
C GLY A 130 6.02 -9.06 -16.06
N HIS A 131 6.70 -10.09 -15.53
CA HIS A 131 6.42 -10.68 -14.22
C HIS A 131 7.42 -10.26 -13.13
N VAL A 132 8.41 -9.43 -13.48
CA VAL A 132 9.51 -9.02 -12.60
C VAL A 132 9.27 -7.60 -12.10
N TRP A 133 9.55 -7.37 -10.83
CA TRP A 133 9.56 -6.07 -10.18
C TRP A 133 11.00 -5.65 -9.94
N THR A 134 11.33 -4.41 -10.29
CA THR A 134 12.62 -3.78 -10.04
C THR A 134 12.42 -2.49 -9.27
N LEU A 135 13.45 -2.13 -8.49
CA LEU A 135 13.52 -0.85 -7.81
C LEU A 135 13.91 0.23 -8.82
N ILE A 136 13.19 1.35 -8.81
CA ILE A 136 13.58 2.54 -9.59
C ILE A 136 14.68 3.23 -8.80
N ILE A 137 15.93 2.96 -9.15
CA ILE A 137 17.08 3.63 -8.55
C ILE A 137 17.12 5.06 -9.10
N ARG A 138 16.86 6.06 -8.25
CA ARG A 138 17.16 7.46 -8.59
C ARG A 138 18.67 7.64 -8.43
N GLU A 139 19.33 8.18 -9.45
CA GLU A 139 20.81 8.27 -9.57
C GLU A 139 21.51 9.03 -8.42
N GLU A 140 20.78 9.69 -7.52
CA GLU A 140 21.34 10.46 -6.41
C GLU A 140 21.99 9.60 -5.31
N GLU A 141 21.68 8.31 -5.19
CA GLU A 141 22.33 7.42 -4.20
C GLU A 141 23.73 6.89 -4.63
N THR A 142 24.19 7.14 -5.87
CA THR A 142 25.45 6.54 -6.40
C THR A 142 26.70 7.41 -6.29
N LYS A 143 26.63 8.61 -5.69
CA LYS A 143 27.80 9.54 -5.63
C LYS A 143 28.55 9.58 -4.30
N ALA A 144 28.34 8.64 -3.39
CA ALA A 144 29.15 8.52 -2.18
C ALA A 144 29.74 7.11 -2.04
N ALA A 145 30.74 6.82 -2.87
CA ALA A 145 31.70 5.73 -2.67
C ALA A 145 33.11 6.31 -2.81
#